data_AF-A0A4Q1FL10-F1
#
_entry.id   AF-A0A4Q1FL10-F1
#
_cell.length_a   1.000
_cell.length_b   1.000
_cell.length_c   1.000
_cell.angle_alpha   90.00
_cell.angle_beta   90.00
_cell.angle_gamma   90.00
#
_symmetry.space_group_name_H-M   'P 1'
#
loop_
_entity.id
_entity.type
_entity.pdbx_description
1 polymer ?
#
loop_
_entity_poly.entity_id
_entity_poly.type
_entity_poly.pdbx_seq_one_letter_code
_entity_poly.pdbx_strand_id
1 'polypeptide(L)'
;MENQNTSAHDQKLSEKRAEQQKKANEDSPVEKREMVMHGAKLKCPYAQGPGDLIVTSNEINLQDQPFATIGDGNNMVNLQFKGTCGHPKWPARNMSPPPCMSVIKLSPWQNPGTTTIQEQTALVKESFINCDPEFNSAAAKPIPQAESIKSEIQNNDVPKILDAYFVKWVSEKGTPVEKEEEVYNKKLGKKVKVKKKVDTEKISAQKISERGLSYQVALVVETEGLTGKKIKIKVKSGKNKVLSDVNAEVSLIDLNDVEKVTDASKYAGIKAKSEFEVAVDNLANDSTIENASQFKNKAVLKLMLNQRADDLSFNLAKLIAASPDKEASVYIEVTSDEPKIEYLGKEGSSSLKNTFLNEGGQYFKIKYFEQPWIVKAREEQELGVSEATHCTKIVDEYHAINRQNKPKACANTDNSSWCASFVGWCLKNSGYSAQLDPGAYSYGHENTRYRAGFKKNPTDKKGLAAEEFDDPVWGKLVAGNLPLLGSICVLSDRHHVSMAVGKSSDGKVIYYLGGNQGNKVCVGTFGQRTSSMYPIEYTKKSEDDELPIYYTKNEKLSY
;
A
#
# COMPACT_ATOMS: atom_id res chain seq x y z
N MET A 1 16.28 -62.19 10.49
CA MET A 1 15.83 -61.17 9.54
C MET A 1 16.63 -59.92 9.84
N GLU A 2 17.75 -59.76 9.14
CA GLU A 2 18.67 -58.63 9.30
C GLU A 2 17.99 -57.33 8.85
N ASN A 3 18.17 -56.30 9.65
CA ASN A 3 17.45 -55.03 9.60
C ASN A 3 17.66 -54.30 8.26
N GLN A 4 16.63 -54.29 7.41
CA GLN A 4 16.57 -53.48 6.18
C GLN A 4 16.63 -51.95 6.43
N ASN A 5 16.58 -51.48 7.69
CA ASN A 5 16.61 -50.06 8.05
C ASN A 5 18.01 -49.44 8.26
N THR A 6 19.09 -50.23 8.36
CA THR A 6 20.47 -49.69 8.43
C THR A 6 21.03 -49.35 7.05
N SER A 7 20.68 -50.14 6.03
CA SER A 7 21.11 -49.96 4.64
C SER A 7 20.75 -48.59 4.05
N ALA A 8 19.51 -48.12 4.25
CA ALA A 8 19.05 -46.84 3.70
C ALA A 8 19.66 -45.61 4.40
N HIS A 9 20.05 -45.75 5.67
CA HIS A 9 20.71 -44.67 6.41
C HIS A 9 22.17 -44.53 5.97
N ASP A 10 22.87 -45.65 5.81
CA ASP A 10 24.27 -45.68 5.36
C ASP A 10 24.42 -45.24 3.89
N GLN A 11 23.44 -45.54 3.04
CA GLN A 11 23.37 -44.99 1.67
C GLN A 11 23.20 -43.47 1.66
N LYS A 12 22.27 -42.91 2.45
CA LYS A 12 22.11 -41.44 2.55
C LYS A 12 23.32 -40.74 3.15
N LEU A 13 24.05 -41.41 4.05
CA LEU A 13 25.25 -40.86 4.66
C LEU A 13 26.44 -40.89 3.69
N SER A 14 26.57 -41.94 2.88
CA SER A 14 27.61 -42.02 1.83
C SER A 14 27.34 -41.05 0.69
N GLU A 15 26.08 -40.86 0.29
CA GLU A 15 25.65 -39.82 -0.66
C GLU A 15 25.99 -38.42 -0.16
N LYS A 16 25.68 -38.08 1.10
CA LYS A 16 26.04 -36.78 1.69
C LYS A 16 27.55 -36.56 1.80
N ARG A 17 28.33 -37.61 2.09
CA ARG A 17 29.80 -37.52 2.13
C ARG A 17 30.37 -37.33 0.72
N ALA A 18 29.83 -38.01 -0.28
CA ALA A 18 30.21 -37.83 -1.69
C ALA A 18 29.83 -36.44 -2.22
N GLU A 19 28.68 -35.91 -1.80
CA GLU A 19 28.22 -34.56 -2.13
C GLU A 19 29.08 -33.48 -1.45
N GLN A 20 29.50 -33.69 -0.20
CA GLN A 20 30.48 -32.83 0.47
C GLN A 20 31.88 -32.90 -0.17
N GLN A 21 32.32 -34.08 -0.61
CA GLN A 21 33.59 -34.23 -1.32
C GLN A 21 33.54 -33.60 -2.72
N LYS A 22 32.39 -33.66 -3.42
CA LYS A 22 32.16 -32.91 -4.65
C LYS A 22 32.21 -31.40 -4.42
N LYS A 23 31.49 -30.89 -3.42
CA LYS A 23 31.49 -29.45 -3.09
C LYS A 23 32.87 -28.95 -2.66
N ALA A 24 33.63 -29.74 -1.91
CA ALA A 24 35.01 -29.39 -1.52
C ALA A 24 36.01 -29.42 -2.70
N ASN A 25 35.77 -30.28 -3.71
CA ASN A 25 36.55 -30.30 -4.94
C ASN A 25 36.13 -29.20 -5.94
N GLU A 26 34.87 -28.75 -5.90
CA GLU A 26 34.32 -27.65 -6.71
C GLU A 26 34.78 -26.26 -6.19
N ASP A 27 34.98 -26.10 -4.87
CA ASP A 27 35.49 -24.85 -4.25
C ASP A 27 37.02 -24.70 -4.27
N SER A 28 37.75 -25.69 -4.81
CA SER A 28 39.20 -25.56 -4.99
C SER A 28 39.49 -24.70 -6.23
N PRO A 29 40.38 -23.69 -6.16
CA PRO A 29 40.72 -22.89 -7.33
C PRO A 29 41.18 -23.79 -8.49
N VAL A 30 40.54 -23.66 -9.65
CA VAL A 30 40.90 -24.40 -10.89
C VAL A 30 42.36 -24.09 -11.29
N GLU A 31 42.82 -22.88 -10.98
CA GLU A 31 44.19 -22.42 -11.17
C GLU A 31 44.95 -22.44 -9.84
N LYS A 32 45.96 -23.32 -9.72
CA LYS A 32 46.81 -23.46 -8.52
C LYS A 32 48.11 -22.64 -8.58
N ARG A 33 48.40 -22.01 -9.72
CA ARG A 33 49.61 -21.19 -9.92
C ARG A 33 49.46 -19.83 -9.27
N GLU A 34 50.57 -19.25 -8.83
CA GLU A 34 50.59 -17.91 -8.23
C GLU A 34 50.27 -16.85 -9.30
N MET A 35 49.28 -16.00 -9.03
CA MET A 35 48.89 -14.92 -9.95
C MET A 35 49.83 -13.71 -9.84
N VAL A 36 50.05 -13.02 -10.95
CA VAL A 36 50.84 -11.77 -10.97
C VAL A 36 49.94 -10.61 -10.58
N MET A 37 50.41 -9.75 -9.67
CA MET A 37 49.67 -8.57 -9.19
C MET A 37 50.32 -7.26 -9.60
N HIS A 38 49.56 -6.17 -9.50
CA HIS A 38 50.06 -4.81 -9.64
C HIS A 38 51.30 -4.57 -8.77
N GLY A 39 52.32 -3.95 -9.35
CA GLY A 39 53.62 -3.72 -8.71
C GLY A 39 54.62 -4.88 -8.82
N ALA A 40 54.30 -5.94 -9.56
CA ALA A 40 55.26 -7.01 -9.85
C ALA A 40 56.52 -6.46 -10.55
N LYS A 41 57.68 -7.01 -10.20
CA LYS A 41 58.98 -6.56 -10.72
C LYS A 41 59.47 -7.47 -11.84
N LEU A 42 59.76 -6.89 -13.00
CA LEU A 42 60.30 -7.59 -14.15
C LEU A 42 61.76 -7.20 -14.41
N LYS A 43 62.57 -8.17 -14.86
CA LYS A 43 63.97 -7.95 -15.21
C LYS A 43 64.14 -7.99 -16.73
N CYS A 44 64.62 -6.89 -17.31
CA CYS A 44 65.11 -6.88 -18.69
C CYS A 44 66.65 -6.93 -18.68
N PRO A 45 67.30 -7.85 -19.42
CA PRO A 45 68.77 -7.95 -19.45
C PRO A 45 69.49 -6.68 -19.92
N TYR A 46 68.81 -5.83 -20.70
CA TYR A 46 69.38 -4.61 -21.26
C TYR A 46 69.10 -3.36 -20.42
N ALA A 47 68.21 -3.43 -19.42
CA ALA A 47 67.86 -2.31 -18.57
C ALA A 47 68.75 -2.25 -17.33
N GLN A 48 69.05 -1.03 -16.86
CA GLN A 48 69.86 -0.82 -15.64
C GLN A 48 69.15 -1.21 -14.34
N GLY A 49 67.82 -1.30 -14.35
CA GLY A 49 67.01 -1.66 -13.18
C GLY A 49 65.76 -2.46 -13.56
N PRO A 50 65.08 -3.04 -12.55
CA PRO A 50 63.82 -3.72 -12.79
C PRO A 50 62.73 -2.75 -13.25
N GLY A 51 61.80 -3.23 -14.06
CA GLY A 51 60.57 -2.52 -14.40
C GLY A 51 59.47 -2.90 -13.42
N ASP A 52 58.71 -1.90 -12.96
CA ASP A 52 57.52 -2.13 -12.14
C ASP A 52 56.30 -2.30 -13.07
N LEU A 53 55.52 -3.35 -12.85
CA LEU A 53 54.31 -3.67 -13.62
C LEU A 53 53.13 -2.85 -13.10
N ILE A 54 52.60 -1.96 -13.94
CA ILE A 54 51.38 -1.20 -13.73
C ILE A 54 50.26 -1.93 -14.46
N VAL A 55 49.34 -2.52 -13.69
CA VAL A 55 48.15 -3.17 -14.25
C VAL A 55 47.16 -2.09 -14.68
N THR A 56 46.83 -2.08 -15.96
CA THR A 56 45.78 -1.23 -16.56
C THR A 56 44.77 -2.04 -17.37
N SER A 57 44.96 -3.35 -17.47
CA SER A 57 44.14 -4.23 -18.29
C SER A 57 42.75 -4.53 -17.73
N ASN A 58 42.55 -4.38 -16.42
CA ASN A 58 41.31 -4.70 -15.71
C ASN A 58 41.22 -3.94 -14.38
N GLU A 59 40.06 -4.04 -13.73
CA GLU A 59 39.76 -3.39 -12.43
C GLU A 59 39.44 -4.40 -11.30
N ILE A 60 39.69 -5.70 -11.50
CA ILE A 60 39.32 -6.75 -10.55
C ILE A 60 40.47 -6.97 -9.56
N ASN A 61 40.18 -6.78 -8.27
CA ASN A 61 41.15 -6.93 -7.20
C ASN A 61 41.21 -8.38 -6.70
N LEU A 62 42.42 -8.89 -6.51
CA LEU A 62 42.74 -10.07 -5.70
C LEU A 62 43.59 -9.59 -4.52
N GLN A 63 43.13 -9.81 -3.29
CA GLN A 63 43.83 -9.33 -2.08
C GLN A 63 44.15 -7.82 -2.14
N ASP A 64 43.13 -7.01 -2.48
CA ASP A 64 43.18 -5.54 -2.55
C ASP A 64 44.03 -4.92 -3.67
N GLN A 65 44.64 -5.72 -4.55
CA GLN A 65 45.37 -5.23 -5.72
C GLN A 65 44.85 -5.84 -7.02
N PRO A 66 44.84 -5.10 -8.14
CA PRO A 66 44.46 -5.67 -9.43
C PRO A 66 45.52 -6.69 -9.88
N PHE A 67 45.09 -7.86 -10.36
CA PHE A 67 46.01 -8.83 -10.95
C PHE A 67 46.25 -8.54 -12.44
N ALA A 68 47.41 -8.91 -12.93
CA ALA A 68 47.82 -8.64 -14.30
C ALA A 68 47.25 -9.65 -15.28
N THR A 69 47.02 -9.22 -16.53
CA THR A 69 46.60 -10.07 -17.64
C THR A 69 47.51 -9.87 -18.84
N ILE A 70 47.29 -10.65 -19.90
CA ILE A 70 48.00 -10.48 -21.18
C ILE A 70 47.87 -9.07 -21.79
N GLY A 71 46.92 -8.24 -21.32
CA GLY A 71 46.79 -6.84 -21.73
C GLY A 71 47.91 -5.94 -21.20
N ASP A 72 48.59 -6.31 -20.11
CA ASP A 72 49.58 -5.47 -19.40
C ASP A 72 50.99 -5.59 -20.00
N GLY A 73 51.12 -5.52 -21.32
CA GLY A 73 52.36 -5.75 -22.07
C GLY A 73 53.01 -4.52 -22.70
N ASN A 74 52.57 -3.29 -22.35
CA ASN A 74 53.09 -2.06 -22.98
C ASN A 74 54.18 -1.38 -22.16
N ASN A 75 55.37 -1.19 -22.73
CA ASN A 75 56.51 -0.54 -22.08
C ASN A 75 56.26 0.93 -21.68
N MET A 76 55.41 1.65 -22.40
CA MET A 76 55.09 3.07 -22.11
C MET A 76 54.08 3.24 -20.98
N VAL A 77 53.29 2.20 -20.68
CA VAL A 77 52.13 2.28 -19.79
C VAL A 77 52.24 1.26 -18.65
N ASN A 78 52.40 -0.01 -18.99
CA ASN A 78 52.38 -1.13 -18.06
C ASN A 78 53.75 -1.50 -17.51
N LEU A 79 54.84 -1.30 -18.25
CA LEU A 79 56.16 -1.80 -17.87
C LEU A 79 57.21 -0.71 -18.03
N GLN A 80 57.38 0.11 -17.00
CA GLN A 80 58.30 1.25 -17.05
C GLN A 80 59.71 0.84 -16.57
N PHE A 81 60.56 0.39 -17.49
CA PHE A 81 61.99 0.19 -17.19
C PHE A 81 62.71 1.54 -17.09
N LYS A 82 63.20 1.88 -15.89
CA LYS A 82 63.94 3.12 -15.63
C LYS A 82 65.40 3.01 -16.11
N GLY A 83 66.01 4.16 -16.41
CA GLY A 83 67.43 4.25 -16.82
C GLY A 83 67.69 4.09 -18.32
N THR A 84 68.95 3.90 -18.69
CA THR A 84 69.37 3.73 -20.10
C THR A 84 69.44 2.26 -20.50
N CYS A 85 69.11 1.95 -21.76
CA CYS A 85 69.13 0.59 -22.33
C CYS A 85 70.50 0.28 -22.93
N GLY A 86 71.26 -0.61 -22.29
CA GLY A 86 72.66 -0.91 -22.60
C GLY A 86 72.89 -1.96 -23.69
N HIS A 87 72.07 -2.02 -24.74
CA HIS A 87 72.28 -3.02 -25.79
C HIS A 87 73.54 -2.74 -26.63
N PRO A 88 74.37 -3.75 -26.98
CA PRO A 88 75.60 -3.59 -27.77
C PRO A 88 75.42 -2.90 -29.14
N LYS A 89 74.18 -2.85 -29.65
CA LYS A 89 73.85 -2.19 -30.92
C LYS A 89 73.92 -0.67 -30.89
N TRP A 90 73.79 -0.02 -29.73
CA TRP A 90 73.84 1.44 -29.65
C TRP A 90 75.25 1.97 -29.89
N PRO A 91 76.29 1.45 -29.20
CA PRO A 91 77.68 1.78 -29.53
C PRO A 91 78.03 1.44 -30.98
N ALA A 92 77.55 0.30 -31.51
CA ALA A 92 77.78 -0.09 -32.91
C ALA A 92 77.16 0.86 -33.95
N ARG A 93 76.23 1.74 -33.55
CA ARG A 93 75.61 2.77 -34.39
C ARG A 93 76.10 4.18 -34.07
N ASN A 94 77.19 4.32 -33.31
CA ASN A 94 77.69 5.62 -32.79
C ASN A 94 76.62 6.39 -31.99
N MET A 95 75.77 5.69 -31.25
CA MET A 95 74.72 6.28 -30.42
C MET A 95 75.01 6.04 -28.93
N SER A 96 74.84 7.08 -28.10
CA SER A 96 74.79 6.90 -26.65
C SER A 96 73.59 6.04 -26.25
N PRO A 97 73.69 5.19 -25.20
CA PRO A 97 72.59 4.36 -24.74
C PRO A 97 71.31 5.18 -24.51
N PRO A 98 70.23 4.95 -25.29
CA PRO A 98 69.00 5.71 -25.16
C PRO A 98 68.21 5.29 -23.90
N PRO A 99 67.25 6.09 -23.43
CA PRO A 99 66.36 5.71 -22.32
C PRO A 99 65.58 4.43 -22.64
N CYS A 100 65.51 3.48 -21.70
CA CYS A 100 64.80 2.21 -21.86
C CYS A 100 63.34 2.37 -22.33
N MET A 101 62.64 3.39 -21.84
CA MET A 101 61.25 3.68 -22.24
C MET A 101 61.11 3.94 -23.75
N SER A 102 62.13 4.51 -24.40
CA SER A 102 62.09 4.89 -25.81
C SER A 102 62.44 3.75 -26.78
N VAL A 103 63.09 2.69 -26.28
CA VAL A 103 63.71 1.65 -27.13
C VAL A 103 63.49 0.22 -26.68
N ILE A 104 62.65 -0.05 -25.68
CA ILE A 104 62.28 -1.42 -25.35
C ILE A 104 60.92 -1.71 -26.01
N LYS A 105 60.97 -2.60 -27.01
CA LYS A 105 59.81 -3.21 -27.63
C LYS A 105 59.55 -4.54 -26.95
N LEU A 106 58.35 -4.73 -26.42
CA LEU A 106 57.97 -5.95 -25.72
C LEU A 106 57.28 -6.93 -26.68
N SER A 107 57.61 -8.23 -26.57
CA SER A 107 56.84 -9.28 -27.24
C SER A 107 55.45 -9.44 -26.61
N PRO A 108 54.52 -10.20 -27.21
CA PRO A 108 53.37 -10.70 -26.46
C PRO A 108 53.82 -11.54 -25.25
N TRP A 109 53.02 -11.52 -24.19
CA TRP A 109 53.19 -12.41 -23.04
C TRP A 109 53.14 -13.88 -23.46
N GLN A 110 54.00 -14.69 -22.84
CA GLN A 110 54.07 -16.12 -23.05
C GLN A 110 53.76 -16.85 -21.74
N ASN A 111 53.24 -18.07 -21.85
CA ASN A 111 52.86 -18.92 -20.73
C ASN A 111 51.83 -18.27 -19.75
N PRO A 112 50.68 -17.77 -20.24
CA PRO A 112 49.63 -17.24 -19.37
C PRO A 112 48.95 -18.36 -18.55
N GLY A 113 48.16 -17.95 -17.57
CA GLY A 113 47.30 -18.85 -16.78
C GLY A 113 46.19 -19.50 -17.60
N THR A 114 45.32 -20.27 -16.96
CA THR A 114 44.05 -20.74 -17.56
C THR A 114 42.86 -19.86 -17.22
N THR A 115 42.97 -19.02 -16.18
CA THR A 115 41.90 -18.11 -15.76
C THR A 115 41.73 -16.98 -16.76
N THR A 116 40.48 -16.73 -17.17
CA THR A 116 40.09 -15.57 -17.98
C THR A 116 39.37 -14.54 -17.13
N ILE A 117 39.75 -13.27 -17.30
CA ILE A 117 39.24 -12.10 -16.60
C ILE A 117 38.97 -11.05 -17.65
N GLN A 118 37.71 -10.57 -17.70
CA GLN A 118 37.35 -9.49 -18.63
C GLN A 118 37.86 -9.78 -20.06
N GLU A 119 37.62 -11.01 -20.52
CA GLU A 119 38.04 -11.54 -21.84
C GLU A 119 39.57 -11.68 -22.05
N GLN A 120 40.39 -11.40 -21.03
CA GLN A 120 41.84 -11.52 -21.09
C GLN A 120 42.35 -12.62 -20.16
N THR A 121 43.37 -13.36 -20.59
CA THR A 121 43.96 -14.43 -19.77
C THR A 121 44.85 -13.84 -18.67
N ALA A 122 44.68 -14.30 -17.43
CA ALA A 122 45.49 -13.89 -16.29
C ALA A 122 46.97 -14.23 -16.50
N LEU A 123 47.86 -13.40 -15.98
CA LEU A 123 49.28 -13.75 -15.85
C LEU A 123 49.52 -14.53 -14.56
N VAL A 124 50.29 -15.58 -14.69
CA VAL A 124 50.81 -16.37 -13.58
C VAL A 124 52.30 -16.08 -13.41
N LYS A 125 52.89 -16.44 -12.27
CA LYS A 125 54.28 -16.15 -11.95
C LYS A 125 55.29 -16.68 -12.99
N GLU A 126 54.94 -17.75 -13.70
CA GLU A 126 55.73 -18.34 -14.76
C GLU A 126 55.54 -17.66 -16.13
N SER A 127 54.63 -16.68 -16.23
CA SER A 127 54.44 -15.88 -17.43
C SER A 127 55.64 -14.96 -17.66
N PHE A 128 56.08 -14.84 -18.91
CA PHE A 128 57.22 -14.00 -19.27
C PHE A 128 56.99 -13.21 -20.56
N ILE A 129 57.75 -12.14 -20.72
CA ILE A 129 57.69 -11.22 -21.86
C ILE A 129 59.12 -10.85 -22.26
N ASN A 130 59.42 -10.88 -23.56
CA ASN A 130 60.77 -10.59 -24.05
C ASN A 130 60.93 -9.08 -24.27
N CYS A 131 62.04 -8.52 -23.80
CA CYS A 131 62.45 -7.15 -24.12
C CYS A 131 63.42 -7.14 -25.31
N ASP A 132 62.97 -6.63 -26.45
CA ASP A 132 63.80 -6.41 -27.64
C ASP A 132 64.15 -4.91 -27.72
N PRO A 133 65.45 -4.54 -27.75
CA PRO A 133 65.85 -3.14 -27.69
C PRO A 133 65.59 -2.34 -28.99
N GLU A 134 64.51 -2.56 -29.73
CA GLU A 134 64.11 -1.76 -30.90
C GLU A 134 63.36 -0.47 -30.55
N PHE A 135 63.40 0.55 -31.42
CA PHE A 135 62.58 1.75 -31.26
C PHE A 135 61.12 1.37 -31.06
N ASN A 136 60.57 1.82 -29.93
CA ASN A 136 59.23 1.46 -29.54
C ASN A 136 58.21 2.17 -30.44
N SER A 137 57.39 1.40 -31.16
CA SER A 137 56.29 1.89 -32.01
C SER A 137 54.92 1.42 -31.50
N ALA A 138 54.84 0.89 -30.29
CA ALA A 138 53.61 0.32 -29.74
C ALA A 138 52.67 1.41 -29.20
N ALA A 139 51.45 1.46 -29.71
CA ALA A 139 50.32 2.15 -29.10
C ALA A 139 49.68 1.25 -28.03
N ALA A 140 49.15 1.85 -26.96
CA ALA A 140 48.37 1.11 -25.96
C ALA A 140 47.16 0.45 -26.64
N LYS A 141 46.97 -0.86 -26.39
CA LYS A 141 45.69 -1.48 -26.73
C LYS A 141 44.64 -0.92 -25.78
N PRO A 142 43.50 -0.41 -26.27
CA PRO A 142 42.41 -0.01 -25.39
C PRO A 142 41.99 -1.20 -24.54
N ILE A 143 41.61 -0.91 -23.29
CA ILE A 143 40.96 -1.89 -22.41
C ILE A 143 39.76 -2.44 -23.18
N PRO A 144 39.66 -3.77 -23.43
CA PRO A 144 38.45 -4.33 -24.00
C PRO A 144 37.29 -3.94 -23.09
N GLN A 145 36.19 -3.42 -23.65
CA GLN A 145 34.96 -3.21 -22.90
C GLN A 145 34.32 -4.57 -22.59
N ALA A 146 35.02 -5.42 -21.85
CA ALA A 146 34.36 -6.53 -21.19
C ALA A 146 33.48 -5.92 -20.10
N GLU A 147 32.19 -6.23 -20.15
CA GLU A 147 31.20 -5.81 -19.18
C GLU A 147 31.78 -5.94 -17.77
N SER A 148 31.88 -4.79 -17.10
CA SER A 148 32.39 -4.72 -15.74
C SER A 148 31.51 -5.59 -14.84
N ILE A 149 32.10 -6.44 -14.01
CA ILE A 149 31.36 -7.20 -12.99
C ILE A 149 30.90 -6.26 -11.83
N LYS A 150 31.20 -4.95 -11.92
CA LYS A 150 30.53 -3.90 -11.12
C LYS A 150 29.34 -3.25 -11.83
N SER A 151 29.05 -3.61 -13.09
CA SER A 151 27.85 -3.22 -13.83
C SER A 151 26.70 -4.25 -13.80
N GLU A 152 26.84 -5.39 -13.12
CA GLU A 152 25.69 -6.28 -12.84
C GLU A 152 24.80 -5.81 -11.66
N ILE A 153 24.94 -4.56 -11.22
CA ILE A 153 23.82 -3.77 -10.68
C ILE A 153 23.83 -2.36 -11.32
N GLN A 154 23.99 -2.29 -12.63
CA GLN A 154 23.41 -1.21 -13.41
C GLN A 154 22.43 -1.86 -14.37
N ASN A 155 21.21 -2.10 -13.88
CA ASN A 155 20.07 -1.97 -14.76
C ASN A 155 20.24 -0.63 -15.48
N ASN A 156 20.31 -0.68 -16.80
CA ASN A 156 20.13 0.50 -17.65
C ASN A 156 18.72 1.11 -17.51
N ASP A 157 17.91 0.65 -16.56
CA ASP A 157 16.72 1.30 -16.10
C ASP A 157 17.07 2.19 -14.90
N VAL A 158 17.32 3.47 -15.19
CA VAL A 158 17.08 4.56 -14.23
C VAL A 158 15.79 4.21 -13.48
N PRO A 159 15.79 4.07 -12.13
CA PRO A 159 14.61 3.66 -11.40
C PRO A 159 13.41 4.53 -11.78
N LYS A 160 12.25 3.91 -12.01
CA LYS A 160 11.08 4.61 -12.55
C LYS A 160 9.92 4.59 -11.57
N ILE A 161 9.18 5.69 -11.53
CA ILE A 161 7.82 5.73 -11.01
C ILE A 161 6.88 5.79 -12.21
N LEU A 162 6.12 4.71 -12.42
CA LEU A 162 5.40 4.43 -13.65
C LEU A 162 3.98 5.03 -13.63
N ASP A 163 3.21 4.73 -12.59
CA ASP A 163 1.84 5.20 -12.40
C ASP A 163 1.51 5.31 -10.91
N ALA A 164 0.51 6.12 -10.56
CA ALA A 164 -0.07 6.15 -9.23
C ALA A 164 -1.58 6.34 -9.31
N TYR A 165 -2.32 5.49 -8.60
CA TYR A 165 -3.79 5.48 -8.68
C TYR A 165 -4.45 4.90 -7.42
N PHE A 166 -5.75 5.17 -7.30
CA PHE A 166 -6.58 4.63 -6.22
C PHE A 166 -7.23 3.31 -6.63
N VAL A 167 -7.35 2.39 -5.67
CA VAL A 167 -8.05 1.12 -5.82
C VAL A 167 -9.09 0.94 -4.72
N LYS A 168 -10.22 0.33 -5.07
CA LYS A 168 -11.11 -0.33 -4.10
C LYS A 168 -10.41 -1.59 -3.62
N TRP A 169 -10.31 -1.71 -2.30
CA TRP A 169 -9.59 -2.77 -1.62
C TRP A 169 -10.57 -3.76 -0.99
N VAL A 170 -10.44 -5.05 -1.31
CA VAL A 170 -11.23 -6.11 -0.69
C VAL A 170 -10.28 -7.19 -0.17
N SER A 171 -10.33 -7.44 1.13
CA SER A 171 -9.64 -8.55 1.79
C SER A 171 -10.63 -9.68 2.06
N GLU A 172 -10.28 -10.89 1.64
CA GLU A 172 -11.00 -12.12 1.95
C GLU A 172 -10.10 -13.06 2.76
N LYS A 173 -10.70 -13.99 3.49
CA LYS A 173 -9.93 -15.00 4.23
C LYS A 173 -9.19 -15.91 3.24
N GLY A 174 -7.87 -15.93 3.34
CA GLY A 174 -6.99 -16.80 2.57
C GLY A 174 -6.80 -18.17 3.22
N THR A 175 -5.98 -18.98 2.57
CA THR A 175 -5.57 -20.31 3.05
C THR A 175 -4.55 -20.16 4.17
N PRO A 176 -4.86 -20.59 5.42
CA PRO A 176 -3.92 -20.47 6.53
C PRO A 176 -2.63 -21.23 6.24
N VAL A 177 -1.50 -20.64 6.60
CA VAL A 177 -0.17 -21.23 6.41
C VAL A 177 0.45 -21.63 7.74
N GLU A 178 1.17 -22.75 7.77
CA GLU A 178 1.97 -23.13 8.94
C GLU A 178 3.31 -22.42 8.90
N LYS A 179 3.56 -21.59 9.91
CA LYS A 179 4.84 -20.90 10.09
C LYS A 179 5.56 -21.48 11.29
N GLU A 180 6.84 -21.80 11.12
CA GLU A 180 7.70 -22.18 12.24
C GLU A 180 8.10 -20.93 13.02
N GLU A 181 7.76 -20.87 14.31
CA GLU A 181 8.23 -19.85 15.24
C GLU A 181 9.07 -20.47 16.36
N GLU A 182 10.11 -19.77 16.80
CA GLU A 182 10.89 -20.18 17.97
C GLU A 182 10.22 -19.65 19.24
N VAL A 183 9.65 -20.55 20.02
CA VAL A 183 9.02 -20.23 21.30
C VAL A 183 9.92 -20.67 22.43
N TYR A 184 10.12 -19.83 23.44
CA TYR A 184 10.88 -20.19 24.62
C TYR A 184 10.07 -21.14 25.52
N ASN A 185 10.50 -22.39 25.63
CA ASN A 185 9.82 -23.38 26.45
C ASN A 185 10.36 -23.34 27.89
N LYS A 186 9.58 -22.78 28.81
CA LYS A 186 9.94 -22.67 30.24
C LYS A 186 10.22 -24.01 30.92
N LYS A 187 9.63 -25.12 30.46
CA LYS A 187 9.87 -26.47 31.02
C LYS A 187 11.17 -27.10 30.53
N LEU A 188 11.59 -26.76 29.32
CA LEU A 188 12.81 -27.31 28.69
C LEU A 188 14.02 -26.37 28.78
N GLY A 189 13.83 -25.15 29.29
CA GLY A 189 14.89 -24.14 29.42
C GLY A 189 15.50 -23.68 28.09
N LYS A 190 14.87 -23.99 26.95
CA LYS A 190 15.40 -23.74 25.60
C LYS A 190 14.34 -23.23 24.64
N LYS A 191 14.79 -22.57 23.56
CA LYS A 191 13.94 -22.25 22.40
C LYS A 191 13.61 -23.55 21.66
N VAL A 192 12.33 -23.72 21.32
CA VAL A 192 11.85 -24.83 20.51
C VAL A 192 11.09 -24.27 19.31
N LYS A 193 11.24 -24.93 18.16
CA LYS A 193 10.47 -24.60 16.97
C LYS A 193 9.06 -25.17 17.10
N VAL A 194 8.06 -24.31 17.01
CA VAL A 194 6.64 -24.69 17.04
C VAL A 194 6.04 -24.27 15.70
N LYS A 195 5.26 -25.15 15.09
CA LYS A 195 4.46 -24.83 13.92
C LYS A 195 3.17 -24.16 14.38
N LYS A 196 2.99 -22.90 13.99
CA LYS A 196 1.79 -22.12 14.27
C LYS A 196 1.03 -21.87 12.98
N LYS A 197 -0.28 -22.12 13.01
CA LYS A 197 -1.16 -21.70 11.91
C LYS A 197 -1.31 -20.18 11.96
N VAL A 198 -0.96 -19.54 10.85
CA VAL A 198 -1.12 -18.11 10.62
C VAL A 198 -2.24 -17.97 9.61
N ASP A 199 -3.31 -17.27 9.98
CA ASP A 199 -4.36 -16.90 9.04
C ASP A 199 -3.76 -15.96 7.99
N THR A 200 -4.14 -16.16 6.73
CA THR A 200 -3.75 -15.31 5.61
C THR A 200 -4.96 -14.58 5.05
N GLU A 201 -4.70 -13.53 4.28
CA GLU A 201 -5.70 -12.81 3.52
C GLU A 201 -5.39 -12.89 2.02
N LYS A 202 -6.46 -12.98 1.22
CA LYS A 202 -6.40 -12.84 -0.22
C LYS A 202 -6.96 -11.47 -0.59
N ILE A 203 -6.19 -10.69 -1.33
CA ILE A 203 -6.57 -9.31 -1.66
C ILE A 203 -7.01 -9.21 -3.13
N SER A 204 -8.14 -8.54 -3.35
CA SER A 204 -8.57 -8.03 -4.64
C SER A 204 -8.48 -6.51 -4.67
N ALA A 205 -7.85 -5.96 -5.71
CA ALA A 205 -7.67 -4.53 -5.91
C ALA A 205 -8.23 -4.10 -7.27
N GLN A 206 -9.26 -3.25 -7.26
CA GLN A 206 -9.89 -2.73 -8.47
C GLN A 206 -9.58 -1.23 -8.61
N LYS A 207 -8.96 -0.80 -9.72
CA LYS A 207 -8.72 0.63 -10.00
C LYS A 207 -10.05 1.39 -10.06
N ILE A 208 -10.11 2.51 -9.35
CA ILE A 208 -11.31 3.36 -9.23
C ILE A 208 -10.92 4.82 -9.50
N SER A 209 -11.84 5.57 -10.11
CA SER A 209 -11.71 7.02 -10.34
C SER A 209 -12.47 7.85 -9.32
N GLU A 210 -13.33 7.24 -8.51
CA GLU A 210 -14.13 7.93 -7.52
C GLU A 210 -14.50 7.04 -6.33
N ARG A 211 -14.76 7.68 -5.18
CA ARG A 211 -15.23 7.01 -3.97
C ARG A 211 -15.90 7.99 -3.01
N GLY A 212 -16.74 7.46 -2.12
CA GLY A 212 -17.37 8.23 -1.07
C GLY A 212 -16.39 8.63 0.03
N LEU A 213 -16.71 9.71 0.75
CA LEU A 213 -16.10 10.03 2.03
C LEU A 213 -16.23 8.89 3.05
N SER A 214 -15.28 8.80 3.98
CA SER A 214 -15.22 7.78 5.04
C SER A 214 -15.05 6.33 4.55
N TYR A 215 -14.99 6.07 3.24
CA TYR A 215 -14.61 4.77 2.72
C TYR A 215 -13.10 4.59 2.75
N GLN A 216 -12.70 3.33 2.88
CA GLN A 216 -11.32 2.91 2.72
C GLN A 216 -10.98 2.76 1.24
N VAL A 217 -9.77 3.17 0.90
CA VAL A 217 -9.13 2.98 -0.41
C VAL A 217 -7.68 2.57 -0.19
N ALA A 218 -7.05 2.01 -1.20
CA ALA A 218 -5.60 1.96 -1.24
C ALA A 218 -5.10 2.81 -2.41
N LEU A 219 -3.98 3.49 -2.20
CA LEU A 219 -3.22 4.17 -3.22
C LEU A 219 -2.06 3.26 -3.61
N VAL A 220 -1.99 2.90 -4.88
CA VAL A 220 -0.97 2.03 -5.46
C VAL A 220 -0.05 2.89 -6.30
N VAL A 221 1.26 2.78 -6.05
CA VAL A 221 2.30 3.35 -6.90
C VAL A 221 3.05 2.21 -7.58
N GLU A 222 3.04 2.19 -8.90
CA GLU A 222 3.79 1.23 -9.70
C GLU A 222 5.19 1.75 -9.99
N THR A 223 6.19 0.88 -9.80
CA THR A 223 7.59 1.27 -9.87
C THR A 223 8.41 0.26 -10.66
N GLU A 224 9.62 0.65 -11.03
CA GLU A 224 10.65 -0.21 -11.60
C GLU A 224 11.99 0.12 -10.94
N GLY A 225 12.76 -0.90 -10.52
CA GLY A 225 14.08 -0.69 -9.91
C GLY A 225 14.07 -0.07 -8.51
N LEU A 226 12.90 0.05 -7.84
CA LEU A 226 12.77 0.64 -6.50
C LEU A 226 12.47 -0.38 -5.38
N THR A 227 12.57 -1.68 -5.64
CA THR A 227 12.32 -2.74 -4.64
C THR A 227 13.04 -2.48 -3.31
N GLY A 228 12.30 -2.54 -2.21
CA GLY A 228 12.81 -2.31 -0.85
C GLY A 228 13.19 -0.86 -0.53
N LYS A 229 13.12 0.06 -1.51
CA LYS A 229 13.31 1.50 -1.29
C LYS A 229 12.02 2.13 -0.79
N LYS A 230 12.14 3.33 -0.23
CA LYS A 230 11.00 4.10 0.27
C LYS A 230 10.65 5.23 -0.69
N ILE A 231 9.36 5.46 -0.85
CA ILE A 231 8.80 6.59 -1.58
C ILE A 231 7.92 7.42 -0.65
N LYS A 232 7.84 8.71 -0.94
CA LYS A 232 6.96 9.67 -0.26
C LYS A 232 5.77 9.95 -1.16
N ILE A 233 4.57 9.89 -0.60
CA ILE A 233 3.31 10.06 -1.30
C ILE A 233 2.56 11.21 -0.64
N LYS A 234 2.04 12.11 -1.45
CA LYS A 234 1.15 13.21 -1.03
C LYS A 234 -0.11 13.17 -1.87
N VAL A 235 -1.24 13.44 -1.23
CA VAL A 235 -2.51 13.68 -1.92
C VAL A 235 -2.72 15.19 -1.95
N LYS A 236 -2.97 15.76 -3.12
CA LYS A 236 -3.15 17.20 -3.33
C LYS A 236 -4.54 17.51 -3.87
N SER A 237 -5.07 18.67 -3.52
CA SER A 237 -6.37 19.12 -4.03
C SER A 237 -6.25 19.56 -5.49
N GLY A 238 -7.18 19.10 -6.32
CA GLY A 238 -7.26 19.40 -7.75
C GLY A 238 -7.93 20.74 -8.04
N LYS A 239 -8.71 20.77 -9.14
CA LYS A 239 -9.22 22.01 -9.79
C LYS A 239 -10.01 22.98 -8.89
N ASN A 240 -10.67 22.50 -7.84
CA ASN A 240 -11.56 23.30 -7.00
C ASN A 240 -11.09 23.33 -5.55
N LYS A 241 -11.27 24.48 -4.87
CA LYS A 241 -10.95 24.67 -3.45
C LYS A 241 -11.98 24.00 -2.53
N VAL A 242 -12.04 22.68 -2.54
CA VAL A 242 -13.06 21.93 -1.77
C VAL A 242 -12.50 21.46 -0.44
N LEU A 243 -11.41 20.70 -0.46
CA LEU A 243 -10.80 20.15 0.77
C LEU A 243 -9.67 21.04 1.30
N SER A 244 -9.03 21.77 0.41
CA SER A 244 -7.99 22.76 0.67
C SER A 244 -7.87 23.70 -0.54
N ASP A 245 -6.95 24.66 -0.51
CA ASP A 245 -6.64 25.45 -1.70
C ASP A 245 -6.15 24.56 -2.87
N VAL A 246 -6.42 24.96 -4.11
CA VAL A 246 -5.97 24.23 -5.32
C VAL A 246 -4.45 24.03 -5.27
N ASN A 247 -3.99 22.81 -5.57
CA ASN A 247 -2.59 22.36 -5.47
C ASN A 247 -2.02 22.28 -4.04
N ALA A 248 -2.84 22.46 -2.99
CA ALA A 248 -2.41 22.26 -1.61
C ALA A 248 -2.55 20.80 -1.18
N GLU A 249 -1.75 20.41 -0.18
CA GLU A 249 -1.79 19.07 0.40
C GLU A 249 -3.14 18.82 1.11
N VAL A 250 -3.62 17.58 1.04
CA VAL A 250 -4.83 17.11 1.72
C VAL A 250 -4.41 16.10 2.78
N SER A 251 -4.74 16.39 4.03
CA SER A 251 -4.48 15.46 5.12
C SER A 251 -5.50 14.33 5.14
N LEU A 252 -5.03 13.08 5.19
CA LEU A 252 -5.86 11.86 5.26
C LEU A 252 -5.38 10.92 6.38
N ILE A 253 -6.25 10.00 6.79
CA ILE A 253 -5.91 8.99 7.80
C ILE A 253 -5.17 7.80 7.16
N ASP A 254 -3.99 7.50 7.70
CA ASP A 254 -3.23 6.27 7.43
C ASP A 254 -3.88 5.09 8.16
N LEU A 255 -4.36 4.10 7.40
CA LEU A 255 -5.03 2.94 8.02
C LEU A 255 -4.08 2.08 8.86
N ASN A 256 -2.77 2.13 8.61
CA ASN A 256 -1.81 1.41 9.46
C ASN A 256 -1.79 1.99 10.89
N ASP A 257 -2.09 3.27 11.07
CA ASP A 257 -2.18 3.85 12.42
C ASP A 257 -3.49 3.46 13.11
N VAL A 258 -4.56 3.26 12.34
CA VAL A 258 -5.82 2.72 12.85
C VAL A 258 -5.68 1.27 13.28
N GLU A 259 -4.98 0.45 12.49
CA GLU A 259 -4.75 -0.98 12.76
C GLU A 259 -3.90 -1.23 14.02
N LYS A 260 -3.09 -0.26 14.46
CA LYS A 260 -2.33 -0.33 15.72
C LYS A 260 -3.20 -0.05 16.96
N VAL A 261 -4.41 0.51 16.78
CA VAL A 261 -5.28 0.86 17.90
C VAL A 261 -6.04 -0.38 18.37
N THR A 262 -5.76 -0.80 19.60
CA THR A 262 -6.43 -1.91 20.27
C THR A 262 -7.59 -1.49 21.17
N ASP A 263 -7.68 -0.19 21.50
CA ASP A 263 -8.68 0.39 22.37
C ASP A 263 -9.47 1.46 21.62
N ALA A 264 -10.78 1.24 21.47
CA ALA A 264 -11.66 2.10 20.70
C ALA A 264 -11.74 3.54 21.24
N SER A 265 -11.43 3.78 22.51
CA SER A 265 -11.38 5.13 23.08
C SER A 265 -10.24 5.99 22.51
N LYS A 266 -9.25 5.37 21.85
CA LYS A 266 -8.06 6.04 21.32
C LYS A 266 -8.20 6.46 19.86
N TYR A 267 -9.28 6.08 19.17
CA TYR A 267 -9.48 6.46 17.76
C TYR A 267 -9.53 7.98 17.55
N ALA A 268 -10.07 8.73 18.51
CA ALA A 268 -10.08 10.20 18.48
C ALA A 268 -8.67 10.84 18.48
N GLY A 269 -7.66 10.09 18.92
CA GLY A 269 -6.27 10.53 18.95
C GLY A 269 -5.50 10.34 17.63
N ILE A 270 -6.09 9.63 16.65
CA ILE A 270 -5.45 9.40 15.35
C ILE A 270 -5.47 10.69 14.54
N LYS A 271 -4.29 11.12 14.09
CA LYS A 271 -4.13 12.34 13.30
C LYS A 271 -4.00 12.02 11.83
N ALA A 272 -4.68 12.82 11.01
CA ALA A 272 -4.45 12.82 9.58
C ALA A 272 -3.05 13.35 9.23
N LYS A 273 -2.46 12.81 8.17
CA LYS A 273 -1.13 13.17 7.66
C LYS A 273 -1.26 13.69 6.23
N SER A 274 -0.40 14.64 5.85
CA SER A 274 -0.34 15.18 4.49
C SER A 274 0.72 14.51 3.61
N GLU A 275 1.68 13.82 4.22
CA GLU A 275 2.75 13.06 3.58
C GLU A 275 2.86 11.67 4.21
N PHE A 276 3.07 10.67 3.37
CA PHE A 276 3.16 9.26 3.75
C PHE A 276 4.43 8.65 3.18
N GLU A 277 5.19 7.93 4.00
CA GLU A 277 6.38 7.21 3.57
C GLU A 277 6.09 5.72 3.51
N VAL A 278 6.26 5.10 2.33
CA VAL A 278 5.91 3.70 2.09
C VAL A 278 7.05 2.99 1.37
N ALA A 279 7.38 1.78 1.83
CA ALA A 279 8.35 0.93 1.14
C ALA A 279 7.72 0.29 -0.10
N VAL A 280 8.45 0.26 -1.21
CA VAL A 280 8.13 -0.57 -2.37
C VAL A 280 8.24 -2.03 -1.95
N ASP A 281 7.31 -2.85 -2.44
CA ASP A 281 7.12 -4.25 -2.07
C ASP A 281 6.62 -4.46 -0.63
N ASN A 282 6.03 -3.44 0.01
CA ASN A 282 5.53 -3.56 1.38
C ASN A 282 4.53 -4.70 1.55
N LEU A 283 3.63 -4.92 0.58
CA LEU A 283 2.70 -6.05 0.61
C LEU A 283 3.23 -7.30 -0.08
N ALA A 284 4.13 -7.17 -1.06
CA ALA A 284 4.78 -8.32 -1.68
C ALA A 284 5.66 -9.09 -0.68
N ASN A 285 6.18 -8.38 0.33
CA ASN A 285 6.97 -8.95 1.41
C ASN A 285 6.13 -9.36 2.64
N ASP A 286 4.81 -9.16 2.61
CA ASP A 286 3.92 -9.53 3.70
C ASP A 286 3.52 -11.01 3.61
N SER A 287 4.08 -11.83 4.50
CA SER A 287 3.79 -13.27 4.57
C SER A 287 2.34 -13.62 4.95
N THR A 288 1.55 -12.63 5.38
CA THR A 288 0.12 -12.83 5.67
C THR A 288 -0.77 -12.67 4.43
N ILE A 289 -0.21 -12.22 3.31
CA ILE A 289 -0.96 -12.06 2.05
C ILE A 289 -0.70 -13.26 1.13
N GLU A 290 -1.74 -14.04 0.84
CA GLU A 290 -1.64 -15.24 0.00
C GLU A 290 -1.17 -14.91 -1.42
N ASN A 291 -1.73 -13.85 -2.00
CA ASN A 291 -1.44 -13.39 -3.36
C ASN A 291 -0.50 -12.18 -3.39
N ALA A 292 0.50 -12.15 -2.49
CA ALA A 292 1.45 -11.05 -2.32
C ALA A 292 2.21 -10.70 -3.60
N SER A 293 2.49 -11.70 -4.45
CA SER A 293 3.26 -11.53 -5.70
C SER A 293 2.66 -10.50 -6.68
N GLN A 294 1.35 -10.25 -6.65
CA GLN A 294 0.71 -9.24 -7.50
C GLN A 294 1.13 -7.79 -7.16
N PHE A 295 1.69 -7.60 -5.96
CA PHE A 295 2.14 -6.33 -5.44
C PHE A 295 3.65 -6.13 -5.61
N LYS A 296 4.33 -7.01 -6.36
CA LYS A 296 5.74 -6.84 -6.69
C LYS A 296 5.95 -5.57 -7.53
N ASN A 297 7.03 -4.86 -7.22
CA ASN A 297 7.39 -3.54 -7.68
C ASN A 297 6.31 -2.47 -7.42
N LYS A 298 5.51 -2.63 -6.36
CA LYS A 298 4.46 -1.67 -5.99
C LYS A 298 4.61 -1.22 -4.54
N ALA A 299 4.37 0.07 -4.31
CA ALA A 299 4.14 0.60 -2.97
C ALA A 299 2.62 0.76 -2.78
N VAL A 300 2.09 0.20 -1.70
CA VAL A 300 0.64 0.23 -1.42
C VAL A 300 0.38 0.95 -0.09
N LEU A 301 -0.34 2.07 -0.17
CA LEU A 301 -0.73 2.89 0.98
C LEU A 301 -2.24 2.75 1.23
N LYS A 302 -2.62 2.19 2.37
CA LYS A 302 -4.04 2.07 2.78
C LYS A 302 -4.49 3.37 3.45
N LEU A 303 -5.53 4.00 2.92
CA LEU A 303 -6.05 5.29 3.38
C LEU A 303 -7.54 5.22 3.69
N MET A 304 -7.96 6.02 4.67
CA MET A 304 -9.36 6.39 4.82
C MET A 304 -9.56 7.81 4.29
N LEU A 305 -10.59 8.00 3.46
CA LEU A 305 -10.95 9.29 2.86
C LEU A 305 -11.66 10.19 3.88
N ASN A 306 -10.95 10.53 4.95
CA ASN A 306 -11.40 11.29 6.10
C ASN A 306 -10.20 11.94 6.81
N GLN A 307 -10.46 12.91 7.67
CA GLN A 307 -9.47 13.58 8.53
C GLN A 307 -9.51 13.12 9.99
N ARG A 308 -10.56 12.41 10.40
CA ARG A 308 -10.72 11.85 11.75
C ARG A 308 -11.29 10.45 11.68
N ALA A 309 -10.71 9.50 12.43
CA ALA A 309 -11.20 8.12 12.43
C ALA A 309 -12.59 7.98 13.09
N ASP A 310 -12.85 8.81 14.10
CA ASP A 310 -14.06 8.81 14.94
C ASP A 310 -15.18 9.75 14.45
N ASP A 311 -15.07 10.23 13.22
CA ASP A 311 -16.08 11.06 12.56
C ASP A 311 -16.51 10.38 11.25
N LEU A 312 -17.74 10.61 10.79
CA LEU A 312 -18.22 10.18 9.47
C LEU A 312 -17.92 11.24 8.40
N SER A 313 -16.79 11.96 8.54
CA SER A 313 -16.34 13.04 7.63
C SER A 313 -17.30 14.21 7.48
N PHE A 314 -18.08 14.57 8.52
CA PHE A 314 -19.21 15.49 8.34
C PHE A 314 -18.80 16.88 7.82
N ASN A 315 -17.69 17.43 8.33
CA ASN A 315 -17.20 18.73 7.87
C ASN A 315 -16.73 18.70 6.41
N LEU A 316 -16.05 17.62 6.00
CA LEU A 316 -15.64 17.43 4.60
C LEU A 316 -16.86 17.24 3.69
N ALA A 317 -17.87 16.52 4.16
CA ALA A 317 -19.12 16.32 3.45
C ALA A 317 -19.82 17.65 3.13
N LYS A 318 -19.84 18.60 4.07
CA LYS A 318 -20.38 19.94 3.82
C LYS A 318 -19.61 20.70 2.76
N LEU A 319 -18.28 20.67 2.82
CA LEU A 319 -17.44 21.35 1.83
C LEU A 319 -17.71 20.79 0.43
N ILE A 320 -17.80 19.46 0.31
CA ILE A 320 -18.14 18.79 -0.94
C ILE A 320 -19.57 19.14 -1.38
N ALA A 321 -20.55 19.07 -0.49
CA ALA A 321 -21.95 19.40 -0.78
C ALA A 321 -22.15 20.87 -1.15
N ALA A 322 -21.33 21.79 -0.62
CA ALA A 322 -21.35 23.21 -0.97
C ALA A 322 -20.63 23.50 -2.30
N SER A 323 -19.74 22.61 -2.75
CA SER A 323 -19.03 22.80 -4.01
C SER A 323 -19.98 22.81 -5.22
N PRO A 324 -19.64 23.50 -6.31
CA PRO A 324 -20.44 23.51 -7.54
C PRO A 324 -20.64 22.11 -8.12
N ASP A 325 -19.57 21.32 -8.16
CA ASP A 325 -19.55 20.00 -8.81
C ASP A 325 -20.03 18.86 -7.89
N LYS A 326 -20.34 19.17 -6.61
CA LYS A 326 -20.70 18.19 -5.56
C LYS A 326 -19.66 17.08 -5.36
N GLU A 327 -18.40 17.38 -5.67
CA GLU A 327 -17.26 16.49 -5.57
C GLU A 327 -15.99 17.26 -5.24
N ALA A 328 -15.05 16.60 -4.57
CA ALA A 328 -13.69 17.07 -4.40
C ALA A 328 -12.76 16.30 -5.34
N SER A 329 -12.05 17.01 -6.20
CA SER A 329 -11.00 16.43 -7.06
C SER A 329 -9.68 16.38 -6.30
N VAL A 330 -8.97 15.26 -6.36
CA VAL A 330 -7.61 15.12 -5.84
C VAL A 330 -6.69 14.43 -6.85
N TYR A 331 -5.39 14.73 -6.74
CA TYR A 331 -4.33 14.11 -7.52
C TYR A 331 -3.21 13.65 -6.60
N ILE A 332 -2.30 12.83 -7.12
CA ILE A 332 -1.23 12.21 -6.36
C ILE A 332 0.10 12.86 -6.75
N GLU A 333 0.93 13.17 -5.76
CA GLU A 333 2.33 13.52 -5.96
C GLU A 333 3.20 12.47 -5.29
N VAL A 334 4.20 11.98 -6.00
CA VAL A 334 5.13 10.97 -5.50
C VAL A 334 6.55 11.51 -5.60
N THR A 335 7.35 11.35 -4.54
CA THR A 335 8.78 11.67 -4.55
C THR A 335 9.57 10.52 -3.94
N SER A 336 10.88 10.50 -4.15
CA SER A 336 11.76 9.54 -3.51
C SER A 336 13.12 10.19 -3.30
N ASP A 337 13.82 9.74 -2.26
CA ASP A 337 15.14 10.24 -1.87
C ASP A 337 16.26 9.52 -2.65
N GLU A 338 15.93 8.51 -3.47
CA GLU A 338 16.92 7.83 -4.32
C GLU A 338 17.46 8.77 -5.41
N PRO A 339 18.78 8.75 -5.69
CA PRO A 339 19.37 9.60 -6.70
C PRO A 339 18.97 9.13 -8.11
N LYS A 340 18.67 10.09 -9.00
CA LYS A 340 18.37 9.86 -10.43
C LYS A 340 17.19 8.89 -10.64
N ILE A 341 15.98 9.38 -10.40
CA ILE A 341 14.73 8.66 -10.67
C ILE A 341 14.04 9.30 -11.87
N GLU A 342 13.52 8.47 -12.76
CA GLU A 342 12.61 8.91 -13.81
C GLU A 342 11.16 8.85 -13.31
N TYR A 343 10.42 9.93 -13.49
CA TYR A 343 9.01 9.97 -13.17
C TYR A 343 8.22 10.03 -14.47
N LEU A 344 7.30 9.08 -14.67
CA LEU A 344 6.45 9.00 -15.88
C LEU A 344 5.08 9.67 -15.71
N GLY A 345 4.91 10.44 -14.63
CA GLY A 345 3.75 11.28 -14.43
C GLY A 345 3.86 12.61 -15.19
N LYS A 346 3.27 13.65 -14.63
CA LYS A 346 3.23 15.01 -15.16
C LYS A 346 4.00 15.96 -14.26
N GLU A 347 4.35 17.11 -14.82
CA GLU A 347 5.12 18.14 -14.13
C GLU A 347 4.42 18.57 -12.83
N GLY A 348 5.07 18.34 -11.70
CA GLY A 348 4.66 18.72 -10.37
C GLY A 348 5.29 20.04 -9.91
N SER A 349 5.20 20.34 -8.61
CA SER A 349 5.65 21.64 -8.07
C SER A 349 7.15 21.89 -8.16
N SER A 350 7.96 20.85 -8.40
CA SER A 350 9.42 20.92 -8.52
C SER A 350 9.92 20.78 -9.97
N SER A 351 9.04 20.96 -10.96
CA SER A 351 9.31 20.66 -12.39
C SER A 351 9.65 19.20 -12.69
N LEU A 352 9.50 18.30 -11.72
CA LEU A 352 9.61 16.86 -11.90
C LEU A 352 8.30 16.30 -12.45
N LYS A 353 8.35 15.27 -13.30
CA LYS A 353 7.15 14.59 -13.82
C LYS A 353 6.48 13.65 -12.81
N ASN A 354 6.30 14.11 -11.58
CA ASN A 354 6.07 13.26 -10.42
C ASN A 354 4.62 13.32 -9.88
N THR A 355 3.71 13.86 -10.68
CA THR A 355 2.28 13.95 -10.35
C THR A 355 1.44 13.06 -11.24
N PHE A 356 0.39 12.46 -10.69
CA PHE A 356 -0.49 11.51 -11.35
C PHE A 356 -1.94 11.89 -11.08
N LEU A 357 -2.84 11.57 -12.02
CA LEU A 357 -4.27 11.93 -11.96
C LEU A 357 -4.53 13.45 -11.99
N ASN A 358 -3.72 14.22 -12.72
CA ASN A 358 -3.84 15.68 -12.83
C ASN A 358 -4.12 16.20 -14.26
N GLU A 359 -4.37 15.31 -15.23
CA GLU A 359 -4.62 15.67 -16.64
C GLU A 359 -6.12 15.62 -17.00
N GLY A 360 -6.62 16.58 -17.80
CA GLY A 360 -7.86 16.44 -18.58
C GLY A 360 -9.15 16.06 -17.84
N GLY A 361 -9.20 16.18 -16.51
CA GLY A 361 -10.33 15.71 -15.69
C GLY A 361 -10.15 14.31 -15.08
N GLN A 362 -8.97 13.69 -15.17
CA GLN A 362 -8.64 12.38 -14.59
C GLN A 362 -8.37 12.40 -13.08
N TYR A 363 -8.78 13.46 -12.38
CA TYR A 363 -8.71 13.51 -10.92
C TYR A 363 -9.44 12.35 -10.30
N PHE A 364 -8.93 11.87 -9.16
CA PHE A 364 -9.72 11.03 -8.29
C PHE A 364 -10.78 11.88 -7.61
N LYS A 365 -12.04 11.47 -7.69
CA LYS A 365 -13.19 12.22 -7.16
C LYS A 365 -13.61 11.64 -5.82
N ILE A 366 -13.49 12.46 -4.78
CA ILE A 366 -14.08 12.18 -3.48
C ILE A 366 -15.49 12.79 -3.51
N LYS A 367 -16.50 11.93 -3.38
CA LYS A 367 -17.91 12.33 -3.42
C LYS A 367 -18.55 12.18 -2.06
N TYR A 368 -19.64 12.91 -1.87
CA TYR A 368 -20.53 12.72 -0.73
C TYR A 368 -21.74 11.91 -1.20
N PHE A 369 -21.80 10.64 -0.83
CA PHE A 369 -22.78 9.65 -1.35
C PHE A 369 -23.99 9.42 -0.45
N GLU A 370 -24.23 10.26 0.55
CA GLU A 370 -25.37 10.04 1.43
C GLU A 370 -26.70 10.39 0.77
N GLN A 371 -27.71 9.59 1.13
CA GLN A 371 -29.06 9.77 0.62
C GLN A 371 -29.65 11.06 1.21
N PRO A 372 -30.54 11.76 0.48
CA PRO A 372 -31.05 13.08 0.91
C PRO A 372 -31.64 13.10 2.33
N TRP A 373 -32.30 12.02 2.75
CA TRP A 373 -32.87 11.91 4.10
C TRP A 373 -31.82 11.70 5.20
N ILE A 374 -30.66 11.14 4.88
CA ILE A 374 -29.51 11.08 5.80
C ILE A 374 -28.91 12.47 5.96
N VAL A 375 -28.81 13.24 4.88
CA VAL A 375 -28.38 14.65 4.95
C VAL A 375 -29.27 15.44 5.91
N LYS A 376 -30.61 15.29 5.80
CA LYS A 376 -31.57 15.89 6.75
C LYS A 376 -31.38 15.43 8.17
N ALA A 377 -31.14 14.14 8.39
CA ALA A 377 -30.88 13.63 9.73
C ALA A 377 -29.60 14.21 10.34
N ARG A 378 -28.56 14.44 9.53
CA ARG A 378 -27.31 15.05 9.98
C ARG A 378 -27.43 16.53 10.31
N GLU A 379 -28.21 17.28 9.52
CA GLU A 379 -28.55 18.68 9.85
C GLU A 379 -29.14 18.77 11.27
N GLU A 380 -30.08 17.87 11.61
CA GLU A 380 -30.68 17.82 12.95
C GLU A 380 -29.74 17.30 14.04
N GLN A 381 -28.82 16.40 13.69
CA GLN A 381 -27.77 15.95 14.60
C GLN A 381 -26.83 17.11 14.98
N GLU A 382 -26.45 17.94 14.01
CA GLU A 382 -25.59 19.10 14.21
C GLU A 382 -26.26 20.17 15.09
N LEU A 383 -27.56 20.39 14.90
CA LEU A 383 -28.35 21.26 15.77
C LEU A 383 -28.41 20.75 17.22
N GLY A 384 -27.98 19.50 17.48
CA GLY A 384 -28.01 18.89 18.80
C GLY A 384 -29.45 18.66 19.28
N VAL A 385 -30.35 18.30 18.35
CA VAL A 385 -31.77 18.09 18.67
C VAL A 385 -31.92 17.02 19.74
N SER A 386 -32.55 17.41 20.85
CA SER A 386 -32.90 16.53 21.95
C SER A 386 -34.23 16.93 22.56
N GLU A 387 -34.85 16.03 23.31
CA GLU A 387 -36.07 16.37 24.06
C GLU A 387 -35.84 17.52 25.05
N ALA A 388 -34.63 17.64 25.61
CA ALA A 388 -34.29 18.70 26.55
C ALA A 388 -34.15 20.08 25.88
N THR A 389 -33.76 20.13 24.61
CA THR A 389 -33.39 21.38 23.92
C THR A 389 -34.36 21.79 22.81
N HIS A 390 -35.08 20.83 22.22
CA HIS A 390 -35.84 21.02 20.97
C HIS A 390 -37.22 20.36 21.02
N CYS A 391 -37.84 20.31 22.20
CA CYS A 391 -39.10 19.61 22.36
C CYS A 391 -40.23 20.12 21.44
N THR A 392 -40.38 21.44 21.35
CA THR A 392 -41.38 22.07 20.46
C THR A 392 -41.20 21.62 19.02
N LYS A 393 -39.96 21.57 18.52
CA LYS A 393 -39.66 21.07 17.17
C LYS A 393 -40.05 19.60 16.99
N ILE A 394 -39.70 18.74 17.95
CA ILE A 394 -40.06 17.32 17.91
C ILE A 394 -41.58 17.15 17.84
N VAL A 395 -42.32 17.85 18.70
CA VAL A 395 -43.78 17.77 18.80
C VAL A 395 -44.48 18.38 17.57
N ASP A 396 -44.10 19.59 17.18
CA ASP A 396 -44.84 20.36 16.19
C ASP A 396 -44.42 20.04 14.76
N GLU A 397 -43.15 19.68 14.54
CA GLU A 397 -42.61 19.40 13.20
C GLU A 397 -42.49 17.90 12.94
N TYR A 398 -41.77 17.15 13.78
CA TYR A 398 -41.53 15.73 13.49
C TYR A 398 -42.82 14.92 13.56
N HIS A 399 -43.63 15.10 14.61
CA HIS A 399 -44.92 14.41 14.69
C HIS A 399 -45.98 14.94 13.71
N ALA A 400 -45.75 16.07 13.02
CA ALA A 400 -46.69 16.54 11.99
C ALA A 400 -46.77 15.64 10.75
N ILE A 401 -45.80 14.73 10.57
CA ILE A 401 -45.90 13.71 9.51
C ILE A 401 -46.93 12.64 9.83
N ASN A 402 -47.17 12.36 11.12
CA ASN A 402 -48.05 11.27 11.50
C ASN A 402 -49.50 11.65 11.24
N ARG A 403 -50.26 10.71 10.68
CA ARG A 403 -51.71 10.87 10.47
C ARG A 403 -52.44 11.10 11.80
N GLN A 404 -51.93 10.52 12.88
CA GLN A 404 -52.53 10.58 14.21
C GLN A 404 -51.47 10.71 15.31
N ASN A 405 -51.91 11.32 16.42
CA ASN A 405 -51.20 11.40 17.69
C ASN A 405 -49.96 12.33 17.70
N LYS A 406 -50.24 13.63 17.91
CA LYS A 406 -49.23 14.60 18.28
C LYS A 406 -49.13 14.63 19.81
N PRO A 407 -48.02 14.18 20.41
CA PRO A 407 -47.83 14.35 21.84
C PRO A 407 -47.88 15.86 22.18
N LYS A 408 -48.37 16.23 23.36
CA LYS A 408 -48.42 17.65 23.77
C LYS A 408 -47.10 18.16 24.34
N ALA A 409 -46.19 17.25 24.69
CA ALA A 409 -44.88 17.52 25.25
C ALA A 409 -44.00 16.28 25.08
N CYS A 410 -42.69 16.46 25.22
CA CYS A 410 -41.71 15.39 25.30
C CYS A 410 -41.75 14.76 26.70
N ALA A 411 -41.39 13.48 26.81
CA ALA A 411 -41.26 12.72 28.06
C ALA A 411 -42.49 12.55 28.99
N ASN A 412 -43.71 13.02 28.65
CA ASN A 412 -44.84 13.04 29.61
C ASN A 412 -45.96 12.01 29.38
N THR A 413 -45.80 11.07 28.44
CA THR A 413 -46.75 9.95 28.23
C THR A 413 -46.00 8.73 27.71
N ASP A 414 -46.60 7.54 27.80
CA ASP A 414 -46.17 6.28 27.14
C ASP A 414 -46.03 6.40 25.59
N ASN A 415 -46.15 7.62 25.04
CA ASN A 415 -46.20 7.99 23.63
C ASN A 415 -45.14 9.06 23.25
N SER A 416 -44.11 9.28 24.06
CA SER A 416 -42.98 10.15 23.69
C SER A 416 -42.01 9.51 22.70
N SER A 417 -42.36 8.39 22.06
CA SER A 417 -41.52 7.77 21.04
C SER A 417 -41.61 8.54 19.72
N TRP A 418 -40.50 9.15 19.30
CA TRP A 418 -40.45 10.00 18.10
C TRP A 418 -39.45 9.52 17.02
N CYS A 419 -38.93 8.29 17.14
CA CYS A 419 -38.01 7.71 16.13
C CYS A 419 -38.67 7.60 14.74
N ALA A 420 -39.89 7.07 14.67
CA ALA A 420 -40.70 6.96 13.46
C ALA A 420 -41.07 8.33 12.89
N SER A 421 -41.47 9.27 13.76
CA SER A 421 -41.76 10.65 13.39
C SER A 421 -40.55 11.33 12.76
N PHE A 422 -39.36 11.14 13.34
CA PHE A 422 -38.12 11.71 12.83
C PHE A 422 -37.73 11.14 11.47
N VAL A 423 -37.75 9.81 11.30
CA VAL A 423 -37.45 9.16 10.01
C VAL A 423 -38.44 9.64 8.94
N GLY A 424 -39.73 9.71 9.28
CA GLY A 424 -40.75 10.19 8.34
C GLY A 424 -40.59 11.67 7.98
N TRP A 425 -40.19 12.50 8.94
CA TRP A 425 -39.84 13.89 8.70
C TRP A 425 -38.61 14.02 7.79
N CYS A 426 -37.57 13.22 7.99
CA CYS A 426 -36.37 13.22 7.13
C CYS A 426 -36.73 12.84 5.69
N LEU A 427 -37.55 11.81 5.50
CA LEU A 427 -38.02 11.36 4.20
C LEU A 427 -38.89 12.42 3.50
N LYS A 428 -39.89 12.95 4.18
CA LYS A 428 -40.81 13.94 3.63
C LYS A 428 -40.10 15.23 3.22
N ASN A 429 -39.20 15.74 4.08
CA ASN A 429 -38.40 16.94 3.77
C ASN A 429 -37.29 16.69 2.75
N SER A 430 -37.15 15.45 2.30
CA SER A 430 -36.27 15.05 1.20
C SER A 430 -37.03 14.69 -0.07
N GLY A 431 -38.37 14.85 -0.08
CA GLY A 431 -39.22 14.57 -1.25
C GLY A 431 -39.58 13.10 -1.45
N TYR A 432 -39.45 12.26 -0.42
CA TYR A 432 -39.78 10.83 -0.47
C TYR A 432 -41.03 10.48 0.33
N SER A 433 -41.71 9.41 -0.06
CA SER A 433 -42.79 8.85 0.74
C SER A 433 -42.27 8.30 2.07
N ALA A 434 -43.11 8.43 3.09
CA ALA A 434 -42.85 7.96 4.44
C ALA A 434 -44.06 7.19 4.98
N GLN A 435 -43.83 6.35 5.98
CA GLN A 435 -44.91 5.87 6.85
C GLN A 435 -45.54 7.03 7.60
N LEU A 436 -46.86 6.98 7.79
CA LEU A 436 -47.62 8.01 8.50
C LEU A 436 -48.04 7.56 9.91
N ASP A 437 -47.44 6.46 10.40
CA ASP A 437 -47.67 5.91 11.73
C ASP A 437 -46.50 6.21 12.66
N PRO A 438 -46.78 6.63 13.92
CA PRO A 438 -45.74 6.92 14.91
C PRO A 438 -45.06 5.64 15.46
N GLY A 439 -45.49 4.45 15.07
CA GLY A 439 -44.90 3.18 15.49
C GLY A 439 -43.80 2.73 14.54
N ALA A 440 -42.62 2.45 15.10
CA ALA A 440 -41.46 1.96 14.35
C ALA A 440 -41.75 0.70 13.51
N TYR A 441 -42.56 -0.22 14.04
CA TYR A 441 -42.97 -1.45 13.35
C TYR A 441 -43.48 -1.23 11.92
N SER A 442 -44.29 -0.18 11.69
CA SER A 442 -44.90 0.09 10.39
C SER A 442 -43.87 0.28 9.28
N TYR A 443 -42.69 0.83 9.61
CA TYR A 443 -41.58 1.00 8.67
C TYR A 443 -40.97 -0.30 8.18
N GLY A 444 -41.43 -1.47 8.61
CA GLY A 444 -41.05 -2.77 8.06
C GLY A 444 -42.04 -3.35 7.04
N HIS A 445 -43.13 -2.65 6.72
CA HIS A 445 -44.22 -3.16 5.88
C HIS A 445 -44.40 -2.32 4.62
N GLU A 446 -44.24 -2.92 3.44
CA GLU A 446 -44.31 -2.23 2.14
C GLU A 446 -45.73 -1.77 1.80
N ASN A 447 -46.73 -2.54 2.20
CA ASN A 447 -48.12 -2.49 1.73
C ASN A 447 -49.10 -1.88 2.73
N THR A 448 -48.59 -1.12 3.72
CA THR A 448 -49.42 -0.39 4.68
C THR A 448 -48.89 1.03 4.83
N ARG A 449 -49.78 1.99 5.15
CA ARG A 449 -49.37 3.36 5.54
C ARG A 449 -49.54 3.64 7.04
N TYR A 450 -50.12 2.69 7.77
CA TYR A 450 -50.22 2.69 9.23
C TYR A 450 -50.65 1.31 9.78
N ARG A 451 -50.54 1.13 11.10
CA ARG A 451 -50.90 -0.13 11.79
C ARG A 451 -52.39 -0.24 12.15
N ALA A 452 -52.97 -1.40 11.87
CA ALA A 452 -54.32 -1.74 12.33
C ALA A 452 -54.42 -1.80 13.86
N GLY A 453 -55.60 -1.52 14.41
CA GLY A 453 -55.91 -1.70 15.83
C GLY A 453 -55.36 -0.62 16.76
N PHE A 454 -54.60 0.36 16.25
CA PHE A 454 -54.15 1.49 17.08
C PHE A 454 -55.32 2.35 17.53
N LYS A 455 -55.37 2.68 18.81
CA LYS A 455 -56.39 3.54 19.41
C LYS A 455 -55.85 4.96 19.53
N LYS A 456 -56.57 5.94 19.00
CA LYS A 456 -56.18 7.35 19.03
C LYS A 456 -56.27 7.91 20.45
N ASN A 457 -57.25 7.46 21.23
CA ASN A 457 -57.38 7.69 22.67
C ASN A 457 -57.52 6.36 23.42
N PRO A 458 -57.07 6.27 24.69
CA PRO A 458 -57.30 5.08 25.53
C PRO A 458 -58.79 4.69 25.63
N THR A 459 -59.68 5.65 25.47
CA THR A 459 -61.15 5.50 25.54
C THR A 459 -61.79 4.99 24.24
N ASP A 460 -61.04 4.86 23.15
CA ASP A 460 -61.59 4.40 21.88
C ASP A 460 -62.02 2.92 21.98
N LYS A 461 -63.29 2.65 21.62
CA LYS A 461 -63.89 1.30 21.69
C LYS A 461 -63.36 0.34 20.62
N LYS A 462 -62.92 0.87 19.48
CA LYS A 462 -62.30 0.13 18.38
C LYS A 462 -61.07 0.91 17.90
N GLY A 463 -59.97 0.20 17.64
CA GLY A 463 -58.81 0.79 16.97
C GLY A 463 -59.07 0.98 15.47
N LEU A 464 -58.11 1.59 14.78
CA LEU A 464 -58.20 1.80 13.33
C LEU A 464 -58.35 0.46 12.57
N ALA A 465 -59.14 0.46 11.50
CA ALA A 465 -59.16 -0.66 10.57
C ALA A 465 -57.80 -0.79 9.88
N ALA A 466 -57.38 -2.00 9.51
CA ALA A 466 -56.20 -2.19 8.67
C ALA A 466 -56.41 -1.48 7.33
N GLU A 467 -55.45 -0.66 6.90
CA GLU A 467 -55.31 -0.26 5.49
C GLU A 467 -54.15 -1.08 4.92
N GLU A 468 -54.52 -2.12 4.19
CA GLU A 468 -53.61 -2.91 3.36
C GLU A 468 -53.85 -2.55 1.91
N PHE A 469 -52.78 -2.48 1.14
CA PHE A 469 -52.79 -2.14 -0.27
C PHE A 469 -52.21 -3.31 -1.06
N ASP A 470 -52.69 -3.50 -2.29
CA ASP A 470 -52.20 -4.57 -3.16
C ASP A 470 -50.73 -4.33 -3.60
N ASP A 471 -50.36 -3.06 -3.76
CA ASP A 471 -49.02 -2.62 -4.14
C ASP A 471 -48.27 -1.93 -2.98
N PRO A 472 -46.93 -1.92 -2.99
CA PRO A 472 -46.14 -1.11 -2.07
C PRO A 472 -46.56 0.36 -2.10
N VAL A 473 -46.72 0.96 -0.92
CA VAL A 473 -47.29 2.31 -0.78
C VAL A 473 -46.33 3.38 -0.27
N TRP A 474 -45.17 3.00 0.28
CA TRP A 474 -44.16 3.96 0.72
C TRP A 474 -42.72 3.46 0.51
N GLY A 475 -42.46 2.17 0.74
CA GLY A 475 -41.12 1.60 0.76
C GLY A 475 -41.04 0.23 0.09
N LYS A 476 -39.81 -0.17 -0.20
CA LYS A 476 -39.42 -1.48 -0.75
C LYS A 476 -38.39 -2.17 0.12
N LEU A 477 -38.54 -3.46 0.31
CA LEU A 477 -37.63 -4.30 1.07
C LEU A 477 -36.27 -4.39 0.38
N VAL A 478 -35.22 -4.22 1.17
CA VAL A 478 -33.87 -4.53 0.74
C VAL A 478 -33.68 -6.04 0.75
N ALA A 479 -33.18 -6.58 -0.36
CA ALA A 479 -32.92 -8.01 -0.52
C ALA A 479 -32.06 -8.55 0.64
N GLY A 480 -32.51 -9.66 1.23
CA GLY A 480 -31.83 -10.30 2.36
C GLY A 480 -31.83 -9.50 3.67
N ASN A 481 -32.64 -8.43 3.78
CA ASN A 481 -32.66 -7.55 4.95
C ASN A 481 -31.26 -7.00 5.31
N LEU A 482 -30.46 -6.72 4.29
CA LEU A 482 -29.10 -6.20 4.47
C LEU A 482 -29.15 -4.72 4.91
N PRO A 483 -28.31 -4.31 5.87
CA PRO A 483 -28.21 -2.91 6.25
C PRO A 483 -27.33 -2.20 5.22
N LEU A 484 -27.96 -1.45 4.32
CA LEU A 484 -27.28 -0.71 3.27
C LEU A 484 -27.20 0.78 3.63
N LEU A 485 -26.32 1.54 2.99
CA LEU A 485 -26.17 2.96 3.32
C LEU A 485 -27.52 3.69 3.14
N GLY A 486 -27.98 4.31 4.21
CA GLY A 486 -29.24 5.05 4.27
C GLY A 486 -30.50 4.20 4.30
N SER A 487 -30.42 2.87 4.31
CA SER A 487 -31.63 2.04 4.43
C SER A 487 -32.34 2.33 5.75
N ILE A 488 -33.67 2.46 5.71
CA ILE A 488 -34.51 2.60 6.89
C ILE A 488 -34.66 1.23 7.53
N CYS A 489 -34.19 1.11 8.77
CA CYS A 489 -34.09 -0.15 9.47
C CYS A 489 -35.02 -0.16 10.68
N VAL A 490 -35.84 -1.19 10.80
CA VAL A 490 -36.60 -1.45 12.04
C VAL A 490 -35.74 -2.30 12.96
N LEU A 491 -35.60 -1.84 14.20
CA LEU A 491 -34.60 -2.25 15.18
C LEU A 491 -35.26 -2.59 16.52
N SER A 492 -34.49 -3.22 17.42
CA SER A 492 -34.89 -3.54 18.79
C SER A 492 -36.24 -4.26 18.86
N ASP A 493 -36.37 -5.38 18.15
CA ASP A 493 -37.60 -6.17 18.06
C ASP A 493 -38.85 -5.33 17.75
N ARG A 494 -38.75 -4.46 16.73
CA ARG A 494 -39.86 -3.62 16.20
C ARG A 494 -40.22 -2.40 17.04
N HIS A 495 -39.44 -2.08 18.07
CA HIS A 495 -39.67 -0.91 18.93
C HIS A 495 -38.93 0.36 18.50
N HIS A 496 -37.98 0.26 17.56
CA HIS A 496 -37.22 1.42 17.09
C HIS A 496 -37.05 1.43 15.57
N VAL A 497 -36.91 2.61 14.97
CA VAL A 497 -36.59 2.76 13.55
C VAL A 497 -35.53 3.83 13.39
N SER A 498 -34.51 3.53 12.59
CA SER A 498 -33.35 4.40 12.37
C SER A 498 -32.75 4.11 11.00
N MET A 499 -31.75 4.87 10.56
CA MET A 499 -31.18 4.73 9.23
C MET A 499 -29.73 4.30 9.30
N ALA A 500 -29.33 3.26 8.56
CA ALA A 500 -27.96 2.75 8.61
C ALA A 500 -26.97 3.75 7.97
N VAL A 501 -25.87 4.06 8.68
CA VAL A 501 -24.90 5.09 8.25
C VAL A 501 -23.44 4.63 8.30
N GLY A 502 -23.15 3.50 8.95
CA GLY A 502 -21.79 2.97 8.98
C GLY A 502 -21.71 1.60 9.64
N LYS A 503 -20.51 1.02 9.65
CA LYS A 503 -20.20 -0.25 10.32
C LYS A 503 -18.86 -0.21 11.05
N SER A 504 -18.63 -1.12 11.98
CA SER A 504 -17.30 -1.37 12.54
C SER A 504 -16.37 -1.96 11.48
N SER A 505 -15.06 -1.88 11.69
CA SER A 505 -14.06 -2.45 10.79
C SER A 505 -14.22 -3.95 10.57
N ASP A 506 -14.64 -4.70 11.59
CA ASP A 506 -14.95 -6.12 11.51
C ASP A 506 -16.35 -6.43 10.96
N GLY A 507 -17.14 -5.39 10.64
CA GLY A 507 -18.50 -5.48 10.11
C GLY A 507 -19.55 -6.03 11.08
N LYS A 508 -19.20 -6.34 12.34
CA LYS A 508 -20.14 -6.95 13.29
C LYS A 508 -21.11 -5.95 13.90
N VAL A 509 -20.72 -4.69 13.99
CA VAL A 509 -21.54 -3.61 14.54
C VAL A 509 -21.98 -2.71 13.40
N ILE A 510 -23.28 -2.41 13.35
CA ILE A 510 -23.87 -1.43 12.44
C ILE A 510 -24.25 -0.20 13.25
N TYR A 511 -23.95 0.96 12.69
CA TYR A 511 -24.26 2.26 13.24
C TYR A 511 -25.44 2.88 12.52
N TYR A 512 -26.38 3.43 13.28
CA TYR A 512 -27.62 3.99 12.78
C TYR A 512 -27.81 5.42 13.27
N LEU A 513 -28.16 6.32 12.35
CA LEU A 513 -28.51 7.71 12.63
C LEU A 513 -30.03 7.84 12.67
N GLY A 514 -30.54 8.29 13.81
CA GLY A 514 -31.98 8.36 14.05
C GLY A 514 -32.34 9.28 15.21
N GLY A 515 -33.64 9.47 15.38
CA GLY A 515 -34.23 10.24 16.46
C GLY A 515 -34.60 9.35 17.64
N ASN A 516 -34.79 9.97 18.81
CA ASN A 516 -35.11 9.30 20.06
C ASN A 516 -34.07 8.24 20.50
N GLN A 517 -32.79 8.43 20.16
CA GLN A 517 -31.70 7.53 20.55
C GLN A 517 -31.00 8.08 21.79
N GLY A 518 -31.51 7.73 22.97
CA GLY A 518 -31.16 8.43 24.21
C GLY A 518 -31.76 9.85 24.23
N ASN A 519 -33.03 9.97 23.82
CA ASN A 519 -33.81 11.21 23.81
C ASN A 519 -33.22 12.34 22.92
N LYS A 520 -32.45 11.97 21.90
CA LYS A 520 -31.81 12.90 20.96
C LYS A 520 -31.64 12.33 19.56
N VAL A 521 -31.29 13.20 18.61
CA VAL A 521 -30.79 12.81 17.29
C VAL A 521 -29.31 12.52 17.41
N CYS A 522 -28.90 11.28 17.19
CA CYS A 522 -27.49 10.90 17.21
C CYS A 522 -27.23 9.62 16.42
N VAL A 523 -25.96 9.24 16.32
CA VAL A 523 -25.55 7.90 15.85
C VAL A 523 -25.52 6.95 17.05
N GLY A 524 -26.07 5.75 16.86
CA GLY A 524 -26.19 4.72 17.89
C GLY A 524 -26.04 3.32 17.32
N THR A 525 -25.92 2.34 18.22
CA THR A 525 -25.85 0.91 17.87
C THR A 525 -27.05 0.18 18.45
N PHE A 526 -27.51 -0.86 17.74
CA PHE A 526 -28.70 -1.63 18.08
C PHE A 526 -28.44 -3.12 17.88
N GLY A 527 -29.14 -3.95 18.65
CA GLY A 527 -28.97 -5.40 18.60
C GLY A 527 -29.59 -6.03 17.36
N GLN A 528 -30.91 -6.24 17.38
CA GLN A 528 -31.63 -6.94 16.31
C GLN A 528 -32.24 -5.97 15.30
N ARG A 529 -32.13 -6.32 14.02
CA ARG A 529 -32.81 -5.66 12.90
C ARG A 529 -33.84 -6.61 12.30
N THR A 530 -35.08 -6.16 12.17
CA THR A 530 -36.19 -6.97 11.66
C THR A 530 -36.52 -6.67 10.20
N SER A 531 -36.20 -5.47 9.70
CA SER A 531 -36.35 -5.10 8.30
C SER A 531 -35.38 -3.98 7.91
N SER A 532 -35.13 -3.85 6.61
CA SER A 532 -34.33 -2.81 5.96
C SER A 532 -35.05 -2.42 4.69
N MET A 533 -35.30 -1.12 4.52
CA MET A 533 -36.16 -0.59 3.47
C MET A 533 -35.51 0.59 2.77
N TYR A 534 -35.91 0.84 1.52
CA TYR A 534 -35.77 2.14 0.88
C TYR A 534 -37.14 2.70 0.50
N PRO A 535 -37.30 4.03 0.35
CA PRO A 535 -38.50 4.60 -0.26
C PRO A 535 -38.69 4.06 -1.68
N ILE A 536 -39.95 3.93 -2.12
CA ILE A 536 -40.27 3.38 -3.45
C ILE A 536 -39.63 4.23 -4.54
N GLU A 537 -39.67 5.55 -4.38
CA GLU A 537 -39.16 6.53 -5.34
C GLU A 537 -37.62 6.54 -5.41
N TYR A 538 -36.94 5.97 -4.41
CA TYR A 538 -35.49 5.97 -4.38
C TYR A 538 -34.90 4.88 -5.28
N THR A 539 -34.11 5.28 -6.26
CA THR A 539 -33.33 4.32 -7.07
C THR A 539 -31.99 4.06 -6.38
N LYS A 540 -31.83 2.86 -5.84
CA LYS A 540 -30.60 2.41 -5.18
C LYS A 540 -29.42 2.44 -6.16
N LYS A 541 -28.29 2.98 -5.71
CA LYS A 541 -27.03 2.99 -6.45
C LYS A 541 -26.13 1.83 -6.03
N SER A 542 -25.05 1.59 -6.77
CA SER A 542 -24.05 0.57 -6.42
C SER A 542 -23.28 0.92 -5.15
N GLU A 543 -23.08 2.21 -4.87
CA GLU A 543 -22.33 2.69 -3.71
C GLU A 543 -23.09 2.45 -2.41
N ASP A 544 -24.43 2.37 -2.49
CA ASP A 544 -25.31 2.11 -1.35
C ASP A 544 -25.09 0.71 -0.75
N ASP A 545 -24.56 -0.24 -1.53
CA ASP A 545 -24.33 -1.63 -1.09
C ASP A 545 -23.27 -1.77 -0.01
N GLU A 546 -22.53 -0.70 0.28
CA GLU A 546 -21.41 -0.71 1.20
C GLU A 546 -21.55 0.39 2.25
N LEU A 547 -21.47 0.01 3.53
CA LEU A 547 -21.42 0.97 4.63
C LEU A 547 -19.98 1.46 4.87
N PRO A 548 -19.76 2.78 5.05
CA PRO A 548 -18.46 3.30 5.44
C PRO A 548 -18.08 2.80 6.84
N ILE A 549 -16.79 2.78 7.13
CA ILE A 549 -16.29 2.31 8.43
C ILE A 549 -16.28 3.48 9.41
N TYR A 550 -16.80 3.23 10.61
CA TYR A 550 -16.88 4.21 11.69
C TYR A 550 -16.13 3.71 12.93
N TYR A 551 -15.03 4.38 13.26
CA TYR A 551 -14.15 4.00 14.37
C TYR A 551 -14.47 4.82 15.63
N THR A 552 -15.45 4.37 16.40
CA THR A 552 -15.82 5.04 17.64
C THR A 552 -15.82 4.07 18.82
N LYS A 553 -15.80 4.62 20.03
CA LYS A 553 -16.11 3.85 21.24
C LYS A 553 -17.55 3.37 21.07
N ASN A 554 -17.77 2.06 21.13
CA ASN A 554 -19.11 1.45 21.12
C ASN A 554 -19.96 2.03 22.26
N GLU A 555 -20.65 3.13 22.02
CA GLU A 555 -21.76 3.53 22.86
C GLU A 555 -22.92 2.63 22.46
N LYS A 556 -23.03 1.49 23.16
CA LYS A 556 -24.33 0.83 23.27
C LYS A 556 -25.25 1.84 23.92
N LEU A 557 -26.17 2.39 23.12
CA LEU A 557 -27.27 3.16 23.68
C LEU A 557 -28.21 2.13 24.30
N SER A 558 -28.22 2.06 25.63
CA SER A 558 -29.27 1.36 26.35
C SER A 558 -30.56 2.17 26.19
N TYR A 559 -31.58 1.55 25.61
CA TYR A 559 -32.94 2.06 25.62
C TYR A 559 -33.60 1.79 26.97
#